data_AF-A0A2M7TXL7-F1
#
_entry.id   AF-A0A2M7TXL7-F1
#
_cell.length_a   1.000
_cell.length_b   1.000
_cell.length_c   1.000
_cell.angle_alpha   90.00
_cell.angle_beta   90.00
_cell.angle_gamma   90.00
#
_symmetry.space_group_name_H-M   'P 1'
#
loop_
_entity.id
_entity.type
_entity.pdbx_description
1 polymer ?
#
loop_
_entity_poly.entity_id
_entity_poly.type
_entity_poly.pdbx_seq_one_letter_code
_entity_poly.pdbx_strand_id
1 'polypeptide(L)' 'MSISFENLTPISSILVGILILMFPKFLNYLIAGYLILTGVIALGILR' A
#
# COMPACT_ATOMS: atom_id res chain seq x y z
N MET A 1 -17.43 17.15 24.10
CA MET A 1 -16.60 16.09 23.49
C MET A 1 -16.07 16.62 22.16
N SER A 2 -14.84 17.14 22.17
CA SER A 2 -14.13 17.53 20.96
C SER A 2 -13.65 16.28 20.23
N ILE A 3 -13.95 16.18 18.95
CA ILE A 3 -13.48 15.10 18.08
C ILE A 3 -12.00 15.39 17.80
N SER A 4 -11.13 15.07 18.74
CA SER A 4 -9.68 15.24 18.56
C SER A 4 -9.21 14.22 17.51
N PHE A 5 -8.49 14.69 16.48
CA PHE A 5 -7.99 13.89 15.36
C PHE A 5 -7.11 12.69 15.78
N GLU A 6 -6.67 12.65 17.04
CA GLU A 6 -5.94 11.54 17.67
C GLU A 6 -6.73 10.23 17.70
N ASN A 7 -8.07 10.27 17.71
CA ASN A 7 -8.90 9.06 17.71
C ASN A 7 -9.29 8.56 16.31
N LEU A 8 -8.91 9.28 15.24
CA LEU A 8 -9.23 8.87 13.86
C LEU A 8 -8.21 7.89 13.29
N THR A 9 -7.00 7.84 13.83
CA THR A 9 -5.90 6.98 13.38
C THR A 9 -6.16 5.48 13.52
N PRO A 10 -6.78 4.97 14.61
CA PRO A 10 -7.08 3.53 14.70
C PRO A 10 -8.18 3.13 13.72
N ILE A 11 -9.22 3.95 13.60
CA ILE A 11 -10.39 3.68 12.75
C ILE A 11 -10.00 3.71 11.27
N SER A 12 -9.18 4.68 10.85
CA SER A 12 -8.67 4.74 9.48
C SER A 12 -7.79 3.53 9.13
N SER A 13 -6.96 3.07 10.08
CA SER A 13 -6.09 1.90 9.86
C SER A 13 -6.90 0.62 9.68
N ILE A 14 -7.98 0.44 10.44
CA ILE A 14 -8.89 -0.70 10.29
C ILE A 14 -9.64 -0.63 8.95
N LEU A 15 -10.13 0.54 8.57
CA LEU A 15 -10.80 0.76 7.28
C LEU A 15 -9.88 0.40 6.11
N VAL A 16 -8.63 0.89 6.13
CA VAL A 16 -7.63 0.57 5.11
C VAL A 16 -7.31 -0.93 5.11
N GLY A 17 -7.16 -1.55 6.29
CA GLY A 17 -6.96 -2.99 6.41
C GLY A 17 -8.09 -3.82 5.79
N ILE A 18 -9.36 -3.46 6.05
CA ILE A 18 -10.53 -4.12 5.48
C ILE A 18 -10.59 -3.91 3.96
N LEU A 19 -10.31 -2.70 3.48
CA LEU A 19 -10.27 -2.41 2.04
C LEU A 19 -9.19 -3.23 1.32
N ILE A 20 -8.02 -3.42 1.94
CA ILE A 20 -6.95 -4.29 1.42
C ILE A 20 -7.42 -5.76 1.39
N LEU A 21 -8.12 -6.23 2.43
CA LEU A 21 -8.68 -7.59 2.45
C LEU A 21 -9.77 -7.80 1.38
N MET A 22 -10.56 -6.78 1.09
CA MET A 22 -11.60 -6.83 0.04
C MET A 22 -11.00 -6.84 -1.36
N PHE A 23 -9.90 -6.12 -1.57
CA PHE A 23 -9.22 -6.02 -2.86
C PHE A 23 -7.72 -6.36 -2.76
N PRO A 24 -7.35 -7.61 -2.42
CA PRO A 24 -5.97 -8.00 -2.16
C PRO A 24 -5.09 -7.90 -3.42
N LYS A 25 -5.71 -7.97 -4.61
CA LYS A 25 -5.03 -7.87 -5.89
C LYS A 25 -4.40 -6.49 -6.13
N PHE A 26 -4.99 -5.43 -5.57
CA PHE A 26 -4.46 -4.07 -5.73
C PHE A 26 -3.04 -3.95 -5.15
N LEU A 27 -2.86 -4.43 -3.93
CA LEU A 27 -1.55 -4.44 -3.27
C LEU A 27 -0.56 -5.34 -4.02
N ASN A 28 -1.02 -6.50 -4.51
CA ASN A 28 -0.19 -7.40 -5.31
C ASN A 28 0.34 -6.74 -6.60
N TYR A 29 -0.50 -5.99 -7.32
CA TYR A 29 -0.05 -5.29 -8.53
C TYR A 29 0.97 -4.19 -8.22
N LEU A 30 0.78 -3.46 -7.13
CA LEU A 30 1.72 -2.42 -6.70
C LEU A 30 3.09 -3.01 -6.34
N ILE A 31 3.10 -4.07 -5.53
CA ILE A 31 4.34 -4.75 -5.13
C ILE A 31 5.03 -5.40 -6.33
N ALA A 32 4.28 -6.11 -7.18
CA ALA A 32 4.83 -6.73 -8.38
C ALA A 32 5.43 -5.70 -9.33
N GLY A 33 4.73 -4.58 -9.59
CA GLY A 33 5.25 -3.49 -10.40
C GLY A 33 6.54 -2.91 -9.83
N TYR A 34 6.58 -2.64 -8.52
CA TYR A 34 7.79 -2.17 -7.84
C TYR A 34 8.97 -3.14 -7.99
N LEU A 35 8.75 -4.44 -7.74
CA LEU A 35 9.80 -5.46 -7.86
C LEU A 35 10.29 -5.63 -9.30
N ILE A 36 9.40 -5.56 -10.29
CA ILE A 36 9.77 -5.61 -11.71
C ILE A 36 10.62 -4.40 -12.07
N LEU A 37 10.17 -3.18 -11.73
CA LEU A 37 10.89 -1.95 -12.02
C LEU A 37 12.28 -1.96 -11.39
N THR A 38 12.35 -2.23 -10.09
CA THR A 38 13.62 -2.27 -9.36
C THR A 38 14.53 -3.39 -9.85
N GLY A 39 13.98 -4.58 -10.16
CA GLY A 39 14.74 -5.68 -10.75
C GLY A 39 15.34 -5.33 -12.10
N VAL A 40 14.55 -4.71 -12.99
CA VAL A 40 15.01 -4.28 -14.32
C VAL A 40 16.08 -3.19 -14.22
N ILE A 41 15.94 -2.24 -13.30
CA ILE A 41 16.98 -1.23 -13.01
C ILE A 41 18.25 -1.91 -12.48
N ALA A 42 18.12 -2.83 -11.52
CA ALA A 42 19.24 -3.55 -10.92
C ALA A 42 20.00 -4.45 -11.92
N LEU A 43 19.30 -5.00 -12.92
CA LEU A 43 19.89 -5.73 -14.04
C LEU A 43 20.68 -4.82 -15.01
N GLY A 44 20.65 -3.50 -14.83
CA GLY A 44 21.35 -2.54 -15.69
C GLY A 44 20.71 -2.38 -17.08
N ILE A 45 19.49 -2.89 -17.27
CA ILE A 45 18.75 -2.83 -18.54
C ILE A 45 18.35 -1.38 -18.87
N LEU A 46 18.14 -0.55 -17.85
CA LEU A 46 17.69 0.84 -17.96
C LEU A 46 18.83 1.85 -17.76
N ARG A 47 20.08 1.47 -18.03
CA ARG A 47 21.22 2.39 -17.99
C ARG A 47 21.26 3.29 -19.22
#